data_AF-A0AAW4KUE8-F1
#
_entry.id   AF-A0AAW4KUE8-F1
#
_cell.length_a   1.000
_cell.length_b   1.000
_cell.length_c   1.000
_cell.angle_alpha   90.00
_cell.angle_beta   90.00
_cell.angle_gamma   90.00
#
_symmetry.space_group_name_H-M   'P 1'
#
loop_
_entity.id
_entity.type
_entity.pdbx_description
1 polymer ?
#
loop_
_entity_poly.entity_id
_entity_poly.type
_entity_poly.pdbx_seq_one_letter_code
_entity_poly.pdbx_strand_id
1 'polypeptide(L)'
;SLGNEVKNVIKTGQWAQGALRQVVTDHVNRFEMMDDAYLRERASDVRDLGRRLLAYLQEDRSTNMVFPDNTILVSEELTATQLGEVPEG
;
A
#
# COMPACT_ATOMS: atom_id res chain seq x y z
N SER A 1 10.38 16.35 -2.53
CA SER A 1 10.01 15.21 -3.38
C SER A 1 8.98 14.39 -2.62
N LEU A 2 8.04 13.76 -3.33
CA LEU A 2 6.94 12.99 -2.73
C LEU A 2 7.41 12.03 -1.63
N GLY A 3 8.50 11.28 -1.89
CA GLY A 3 9.07 10.34 -0.92
C GLY A 3 9.62 11.00 0.35
N ASN A 4 10.18 12.21 0.26
CA ASN A 4 10.66 12.93 1.45
C ASN A 4 9.48 13.47 2.28
N GLU A 5 8.40 13.91 1.62
CA GLU A 5 7.19 14.35 2.31
C GLU A 5 6.54 13.18 3.06
N VAL A 6 6.42 12.01 2.42
CA VAL A 6 5.95 10.79 3.08
C VAL A 6 6.82 10.44 4.27
N LYS A 7 8.16 10.45 4.12
CA LYS A 7 9.10 10.20 5.24
C LYS A 7 8.91 11.21 6.38
N ASN A 8 8.63 12.47 6.07
CA ASN A 8 8.41 13.48 7.09
C ASN A 8 7.10 13.24 7.85
N VAL A 9 6.03 12.83 7.17
CA VAL A 9 4.77 12.45 7.83
C VAL A 9 4.96 11.18 8.67
N ILE A 10 5.76 10.20 8.23
CA ILE A 10 6.09 9.03 9.06
C ILE A 10 6.77 9.46 10.37
N LYS A 11 7.68 10.43 10.31
CA LYS A 11 8.37 10.96 11.50
C LYS A 11 7.45 11.65 12.51
N THR A 12 6.21 11.98 12.15
CA THR A 12 5.21 12.52 13.10
C THR A 12 4.45 11.42 13.85
N GLY A 13 4.80 10.15 13.66
CA GLY A 13 4.14 9.00 14.29
C GLY A 13 3.05 8.35 13.44
N GLN A 14 2.88 8.78 12.18
CA GLN A 14 2.01 8.08 11.24
C GLN A 14 2.69 6.81 10.69
N TRP A 15 1.88 5.78 10.51
CA TRP A 15 2.27 4.57 9.79
C TRP A 15 2.44 4.84 8.29
N ALA A 16 3.27 4.03 7.60
CA ALA A 16 3.75 4.31 6.25
C ALA A 16 2.63 4.43 5.19
N GLN A 17 1.66 3.54 5.21
CA GLN A 17 0.52 3.56 4.27
C GLN A 17 -0.37 4.78 4.52
N GLY A 18 -0.58 5.16 5.79
CA GLY A 18 -1.32 6.37 6.16
C GLY A 18 -0.61 7.63 5.70
N ALA A 19 0.70 7.71 5.92
CA ALA A 19 1.54 8.81 5.45
C ALA A 19 1.53 8.94 3.91
N LEU A 20 1.61 7.82 3.19
CA LEU A 20 1.52 7.81 1.74
C LEU A 20 0.18 8.33 1.25
N ARG A 21 -0.93 7.81 1.79
CA ARG A 21 -2.28 8.25 1.45
C ARG A 21 -2.44 9.75 1.65
N GLN A 22 -2.02 10.26 2.81
CA GLN A 22 -2.12 11.68 3.15
C GLN A 22 -1.41 12.55 2.10
N VAL A 23 -0.13 12.27 1.84
CA VAL A 23 0.67 13.08 0.91
C VAL A 23 0.11 13.01 -0.51
N VAL A 24 -0.28 11.82 -0.99
CA VAL A 24 -0.87 11.66 -2.33
C VAL A 24 -2.17 12.44 -2.44
N THR A 25 -3.08 12.33 -1.45
CA THR A 25 -4.35 13.06 -1.45
C THR A 25 -4.12 14.58 -1.47
N ASP A 26 -3.17 15.09 -0.69
CA ASP A 26 -2.84 16.51 -0.67
C ASP A 26 -2.32 17.02 -2.03
N HIS A 27 -1.51 16.22 -2.72
CA HIS A 27 -1.02 16.56 -4.07
C HIS A 27 -2.15 16.53 -5.10
N VAL A 28 -2.98 15.49 -5.09
CA VAL A 28 -4.12 15.35 -6.01
C VAL A 28 -5.09 16.52 -5.84
N ASN A 29 -5.46 16.86 -4.60
CA ASN A 29 -6.36 17.98 -4.33
C ASN A 29 -5.77 19.31 -4.81
N ARG A 30 -4.47 19.55 -4.61
CA ARG A 30 -3.80 20.76 -5.12
C ARG A 30 -3.86 20.84 -6.64
N PHE A 31 -3.63 19.74 -7.34
CA PHE A 31 -3.69 19.73 -8.81
C PHE A 31 -5.11 19.89 -9.34
N GLU A 32 -6.11 19.30 -8.69
CA GLU A 32 -7.53 19.41 -9.09
C GLU A 32 -8.09 20.83 -8.87
N MET A 33 -7.55 21.58 -7.90
CA MET A 33 -7.90 22.99 -7.66
C MET A 33 -7.32 23.94 -8.72
N MET A 34 -6.39 23.47 -9.55
CA MET A 34 -5.78 24.28 -10.61
C MET A 34 -6.53 23.99 -11.92
N ASP A 35 -7.20 25.01 -12.49
CA ASP A 35 -8.06 24.85 -13.68
C ASP A 35 -7.25 24.79 -14.98
N ASP A 36 -6.34 23.81 -15.07
CA ASP A 36 -5.48 23.56 -16.22
C ASP A 36 -5.57 22.07 -16.60
N ALA A 37 -5.75 21.79 -17.89
CA ALA A 37 -5.86 20.42 -18.41
C ALA A 37 -4.62 19.57 -18.14
N TYR A 38 -3.42 20.15 -18.24
CA TYR A 38 -2.16 19.46 -17.95
C TYR A 38 -2.06 19.07 -16.46
N LEU A 39 -2.54 19.95 -15.57
CA LEU A 39 -2.53 19.69 -14.13
C LEU A 39 -3.57 18.65 -13.71
N ARG A 40 -4.73 18.59 -14.38
CA ARG A 40 -5.69 17.50 -14.20
C ARG A 40 -5.11 16.14 -14.59
N GLU A 41 -4.41 16.06 -15.71
CA GLU A 41 -3.71 14.83 -16.11
C GLU A 41 -2.63 14.46 -15.07
N ARG A 42 -1.89 15.47 -14.59
CA ARG A 42 -0.90 15.28 -13.52
C ARG A 42 -1.49 14.76 -12.21
N ALA A 43 -2.70 15.20 -11.85
CA ALA A 43 -3.42 14.70 -10.68
C ALA A 43 -3.71 13.20 -10.82
N SER A 44 -4.17 12.77 -12.00
CA SER A 44 -4.42 11.36 -12.32
C SER A 44 -3.15 10.52 -12.21
N ASP A 45 -2.04 10.98 -12.77
CA ASP A 45 -0.74 10.30 -12.69
C ASP A 45 -0.29 10.06 -11.24
N VAL A 46 -0.39 11.09 -10.40
CA VAL A 46 0.01 11.03 -8.99
C VAL A 46 -0.90 10.09 -8.20
N ARG A 47 -2.21 10.12 -8.49
CA ARG A 47 -3.19 9.20 -7.90
C ARG A 47 -2.86 7.75 -8.24
N ASP A 48 -2.54 7.45 -9.50
CA ASP A 48 -2.20 6.10 -9.94
C ASP A 48 -0.85 5.61 -9.40
N LEU A 49 0.15 6.49 -9.30
CA LEU A 49 1.41 6.16 -8.64
C LEU A 49 1.18 5.84 -7.15
N GLY A 50 0.40 6.67 -6.46
CA GLY A 50 0.05 6.45 -5.05
C GLY A 50 -0.67 5.13 -4.83
N ARG A 51 -1.63 4.77 -5.70
CA ARG A 51 -2.35 3.50 -5.65
C ARG A 51 -1.43 2.29 -5.78
N ARG A 52 -0.52 2.30 -6.76
CA ARG A 52 0.45 1.20 -6.96
C ARG A 52 1.40 1.07 -5.78
N LEU A 53 1.94 2.18 -5.30
CA LEU A 53 2.85 2.16 -4.15
C LEU A 53 2.15 1.68 -2.88
N LEU A 54 0.88 2.04 -2.68
CA LEU A 54 0.08 1.55 -1.56
C LEU A 54 -0.14 0.04 -1.66
N ALA A 55 -0.41 -0.49 -2.86
CA ALA A 55 -0.54 -1.92 -3.09
C ALA A 55 0.76 -2.65 -2.72
N TYR A 56 1.93 -2.17 -3.17
CA TYR A 56 3.22 -2.76 -2.78
C TYR A 56 3.46 -2.74 -1.26
N LEU A 57 3.10 -1.64 -0.57
CA LEU A 57 3.20 -1.56 0.89
C LEU A 57 2.20 -2.47 1.64
N GLN A 58 1.20 -3.01 0.94
CA GLN A 58 0.23 -3.96 1.46
C GLN A 58 0.59 -5.41 1.10
N GLU A 59 1.22 -5.64 -0.05
CA GLU A 59 1.72 -6.94 -0.52
C GLU A 59 2.87 -7.49 0.33
N ASP A 60 3.68 -6.63 0.95
CA ASP A 60 4.82 -7.04 1.81
C ASP A 60 4.39 -7.71 3.14
N ARG A 61 3.11 -8.09 3.25
CA ARG A 61 2.60 -9.02 4.26
C ARG A 61 2.62 -10.48 3.81
N SER A 62 3.35 -10.82 2.74
CA SER A 62 3.86 -12.18 2.58
C SER A 62 4.97 -12.41 3.62
N THR A 63 4.58 -12.57 4.88
CA THR A 63 5.46 -13.17 5.87
C THR A 63 5.98 -14.47 5.27
N ASN A 64 7.31 -14.61 5.16
CA ASN A 64 7.96 -15.90 4.96
C ASN A 64 7.58 -16.78 6.16
N MET A 65 6.40 -17.39 6.07
CA MET A 65 5.83 -18.21 7.11
C MET A 65 6.51 -19.56 6.99
N VAL A 66 7.43 -19.85 7.91
CA VAL A 66 8.03 -21.17 8.01
C VAL A 66 7.01 -22.06 8.70
N PHE A 67 6.55 -23.10 8.01
CA PHE A 67 5.68 -24.13 8.55
C PHE A 67 6.55 -25.30 9.03
N PRO A 68 6.62 -25.56 10.35
CA PRO A 68 7.26 -26.78 10.86
C PRO A 68 6.53 -28.04 10.39
N ASP A 69 7.23 -29.18 10.43
CA ASP A 69 6.61 -30.49 10.19
C ASP A 69 5.40 -30.69 11.12
N ASN A 70 4.31 -31.26 10.58
CA ASN A 70 3.04 -31.49 11.29
C ASN A 70 2.32 -30.22 11.80
N THR A 71 2.36 -29.11 11.05
CA THR A 71 1.64 -27.88 11.42
C THR A 71 0.12 -28.03 11.32
N ILE A 72 -0.60 -27.51 12.33
CA ILE A 72 -2.06 -27.39 12.32
C ILE A 72 -2.43 -25.94 11.95
N LEU A 73 -3.16 -25.77 10.85
CA LEU A 73 -3.68 -24.48 10.41
C LEU A 73 -5.07 -24.23 11.02
N VAL A 74 -5.26 -23.07 11.65
CA VAL A 74 -6.54 -22.66 12.26
C VAL A 74 -6.97 -21.32 11.67
N SER A 75 -8.16 -21.26 11.07
CA SER A 75 -8.78 -20.03 10.56
C SER A 75 -10.30 -20.09 10.67
N GLU A 76 -10.96 -18.95 10.80
CA GLU A 76 -12.43 -18.84 10.72
C GLU A 76 -12.93 -19.01 9.28
N GLU A 77 -12.16 -18.53 8.31
CA GLU A 77 -12.40 -18.70 6.87
C GLU A 77 -11.06 -18.83 6.15
N LEU A 78 -10.95 -19.78 5.21
CA LEU A 78 -9.72 -20.03 4.46
C LEU A 78 -10.05 -20.20 2.97
N THR A 79 -9.41 -19.40 2.13
CA THR A 79 -9.57 -19.51 0.67
C THR A 79 -8.63 -20.57 0.09
N ALA A 80 -8.95 -21.10 -1.10
CA ALA A 80 -8.12 -22.10 -1.78
C ALA A 80 -6.70 -21.59 -2.08
N THR A 81 -6.55 -20.30 -2.40
CA THR A 81 -5.25 -19.67 -2.63
C THR A 81 -4.42 -19.65 -1.35
N GLN A 82 -5.01 -19.27 -0.21
CA GLN A 82 -4.33 -19.26 1.08
C GLN A 82 -3.92 -20.66 1.55
N LEU A 83 -4.75 -21.69 1.26
CA LEU A 83 -4.38 -23.07 1.56
C LEU A 83 -3.21 -23.55 0.70
N GLY A 84 -3.17 -23.18 -0.58
CA GLY A 84 -2.10 -23.55 -1.50
C GLY A 84 -0.73 -22.92 -1.18
N GLU A 85 -0.69 -21.89 -0.34
CA GLU A 85 0.56 -21.28 0.17
C GLU A 85 1.17 -22.09 1.32
N VAL A 86 0.45 -23.07 1.88
CA VAL A 86 0.94 -23.97 2.93
C VAL A 86 1.51 -25.25 2.29
N PRO A 87 2.78 -25.63 2.57
CA PRO A 87 3.36 -26.86 2.05
C PRO A 87 2.59 -28.11 2.48
N GLU A 88 2.58 -29.15 1.64
CA GLU A 88 2.18 -30.49 2.07
C GLU A 88 3.14 -30.98 3.16
N GLY A 89 2.59 -31.39 4.30
CA GLY A 89 3.34 -31.88 5.46
C GLY A 89 3.73 -33.34 5.39
#